data_AF-A0A938NSH5-F1
#
_entry.id   AF-A0A938NSH5-F1
#
_cell.length_a   1.000
_cell.length_b   1.000
_cell.length_c   1.000
_cell.angle_alpha   90.00
_cell.angle_beta   90.00
_cell.angle_gamma   90.00
#
_symmetry.space_group_name_H-M   'P 1'
#
loop_
_entity.id
_entity.type
_entity.pdbx_description
1 polymer ?
#
loop_
_entity_poly.entity_id
_entity_poly.type
_entity_poly.pdbx_seq_one_letter_code
_entity_poly.pdbx_strand_id
1 'polypeptide(L)'
;MEGNKIDGYIPSEDERHIGSKKRQKAKEHLFAKESFMYDAHKDKYICPQGETLRPVARTQVKSKYSKREITTYRTERETCACCPLREKCTTDIKLGRAITRDGYEEYRERMREKINTVEGRAIYGKRKCLVEPVFGQIKTRNGFSQFLLRGLEKVKLEWKIVATAHNLLKIMAAIMRKERMLPALR
;
A
#
# COMPACT_ATOMS: atom_id res chain seq x y z
N MET A 1 12.45 8.67 -11.63
CA MET A 1 12.42 8.31 -10.19
C MET A 1 13.64 7.46 -9.78
N GLU A 2 14.59 7.18 -10.69
CA GLU A 2 15.69 6.22 -10.46
C GLU A 2 16.97 6.84 -9.86
N GLY A 3 17.00 8.16 -9.58
CA GLY A 3 18.23 8.84 -9.12
C GLY A 3 18.31 9.17 -7.63
N ASN A 4 17.20 9.12 -6.89
CA ASN A 4 17.21 9.44 -5.47
C ASN A 4 16.96 8.13 -4.72
N LYS A 5 17.94 7.68 -3.92
CA LYS A 5 17.82 6.57 -2.95
C LYS A 5 16.75 6.87 -1.88
N ILE A 6 15.51 7.06 -2.31
CA ILE A 6 14.37 7.31 -1.43
C ILE A 6 13.83 5.95 -1.06
N ASP A 7 14.11 5.55 0.18
CA ASP A 7 13.50 4.41 0.83
C ASP A 7 12.02 4.73 1.12
N GLY A 8 11.21 4.63 0.06
CA GLY A 8 9.80 4.94 0.07
C GLY A 8 8.99 3.81 0.67
N TYR A 9 8.02 4.15 1.53
CA TYR A 9 6.98 3.18 1.89
C TYR A 9 5.97 3.11 0.77
N ILE A 10 5.89 1.97 0.08
CA ILE A 10 4.86 1.71 -0.94
C ILE A 10 3.68 1.04 -0.22
N PRO A 11 2.52 1.71 -0.08
CA PRO A 11 1.34 1.08 0.47
C PRO A 11 0.98 -0.14 -0.40
N SER A 12 0.73 -1.27 0.24
CA SER A 12 0.22 -2.46 -0.47
C SER A 12 -1.09 -2.12 -1.20
N GLU A 13 -1.44 -2.86 -2.27
CA GLU A 13 -2.68 -2.57 -3.01
C GLU A 13 -3.93 -2.62 -2.10
N ASP A 14 -3.87 -3.42 -1.04
CA ASP A 14 -4.88 -3.54 0.01
C ASP A 14 -5.01 -2.26 0.87
N GLU A 15 -3.93 -1.51 1.07
CA GLU A 15 -3.92 -0.26 1.86
C GLU A 15 -4.35 0.97 1.06
N ARG A 16 -4.26 0.93 -0.29
CA ARG A 16 -4.73 2.06 -1.14
C ARG A 16 -6.25 2.29 -1.06
N HIS A 17 -6.99 1.33 -0.50
CA HIS A 17 -8.45 1.35 -0.42
C HIS A 17 -9.00 1.80 0.96
N ILE A 18 -8.15 2.28 1.88
CA ILE A 18 -8.57 2.69 3.24
C ILE A 18 -9.67 3.79 3.22
N GLY A 19 -9.83 4.55 2.13
CA GLY A 19 -10.89 5.55 1.96
C GLY A 19 -12.13 5.11 1.16
N SER A 20 -12.15 3.93 0.54
CA SER A 20 -13.29 3.44 -0.23
C SER A 20 -14.08 2.42 0.59
N LYS A 21 -15.34 2.73 0.93
CA LYS A 21 -16.31 1.87 1.62
C LYS A 21 -16.76 0.63 0.81
N LYS A 22 -15.82 -0.04 0.14
CA LYS A 22 -15.98 -1.41 -0.33
C LYS A 22 -14.73 -2.16 0.09
N ARG A 23 -14.67 -2.50 1.38
CA ARG A 23 -13.91 -3.66 1.85
C ARG A 23 -14.51 -4.84 1.09
N GLN A 24 -13.99 -5.15 -0.11
CA GLN A 24 -14.20 -6.49 -0.66
C GLN A 24 -13.67 -7.38 0.45
N LYS A 25 -14.58 -8.02 1.22
CA LYS A 25 -14.19 -9.05 2.17
C LYS A 25 -13.29 -9.98 1.36
N ALA A 26 -11.98 -9.92 1.60
CA ALA A 26 -11.09 -11.00 1.17
C ALA A 26 -11.81 -12.25 1.65
N LYS A 27 -12.12 -13.18 0.74
CA LYS A 27 -12.84 -14.41 1.09
C LYS A 27 -12.05 -15.02 2.26
N GLU A 28 -12.57 -14.92 3.49
CA GLU A 28 -11.84 -15.13 4.75
C GLU A 28 -11.28 -16.57 4.88
N HIS A 29 -11.62 -17.44 3.92
CA HIS A 29 -11.27 -18.84 3.89
C HIS A 29 -10.36 -19.24 2.72
N LEU A 30 -9.94 -18.31 1.86
CA LEU A 30 -9.02 -18.62 0.76
C LEU A 30 -7.58 -18.24 1.10
N PHE A 31 -6.63 -19.08 0.68
CA PHE A 31 -5.21 -18.76 0.76
C PHE A 31 -4.93 -17.42 0.08
N ALA A 32 -4.26 -16.57 0.84
CA ALA A 32 -3.82 -15.28 0.39
C ALA A 32 -2.62 -15.45 -0.56
N LYS A 33 -2.27 -14.41 -1.32
CA LYS A 33 -1.13 -14.46 -2.26
C LYS A 33 0.19 -14.70 -1.52
N GLU A 34 0.25 -14.28 -0.27
CA GLU A 34 1.35 -14.41 0.67
C GLU A 34 1.70 -15.88 0.97
N SER A 35 0.74 -16.79 0.85
CA SER A 35 0.99 -18.22 1.04
C SER A 35 1.73 -18.87 -0.14
N PHE A 36 1.94 -18.13 -1.23
CA PHE A 36 2.65 -18.61 -2.42
C PHE A 36 4.06 -18.02 -2.44
N MET A 37 5.06 -18.88 -2.51
CA MET A 37 6.47 -18.46 -2.55
C MET A 37 6.91 -18.23 -4.00
N TYR A 38 7.57 -17.11 -4.27
CA TYR A 38 8.13 -16.83 -5.59
C TYR A 38 9.61 -17.22 -5.64
N ASP A 39 10.00 -18.02 -6.63
CA ASP A 39 11.40 -18.31 -6.97
C ASP A 39 11.83 -17.41 -8.14
N ALA A 40 12.64 -16.40 -7.84
CA ALA A 40 13.13 -15.44 -8.81
C ALA A 40 14.11 -16.04 -9.82
N HIS A 41 14.84 -17.10 -9.47
CA HIS A 41 15.80 -17.75 -10.38
C HIS A 41 15.08 -18.56 -11.47
N LYS A 42 13.95 -19.17 -11.12
CA LYS A 42 13.21 -20.06 -12.03
C LYS A 42 11.96 -19.41 -12.64
N ASP A 43 11.64 -18.18 -12.26
CA ASP A 43 10.41 -17.45 -12.59
C ASP A 43 9.15 -18.31 -12.36
N LYS A 44 9.03 -18.86 -11.15
CA LYS A 44 7.94 -19.78 -10.78
C LYS A 44 7.40 -19.44 -9.40
N TYR A 45 6.14 -19.76 -9.19
CA TYR A 45 5.53 -19.73 -7.86
C TYR A 45 5.39 -21.15 -7.31
N ILE A 46 5.52 -21.31 -6.00
CA ILE A 46 5.29 -22.56 -5.29
C ILE A 46 4.07 -22.36 -4.41
N CYS A 47 3.08 -23.25 -4.53
CA CYS A 47 1.88 -23.19 -3.70
C CYS A 47 2.10 -23.83 -2.32
N PRO A 48 1.18 -23.62 -1.35
CA PRO A 48 1.26 -24.24 -0.02
C PRO A 48 1.33 -25.77 -0.02
N GLN A 49 0.83 -26.41 -1.09
CA GLN A 49 0.88 -27.86 -1.27
C GLN A 49 2.23 -28.36 -1.84
N GLY A 50 3.12 -27.45 -2.26
CA GLY A 50 4.42 -27.76 -2.87
C GLY A 50 4.42 -27.79 -4.40
N GLU A 51 3.27 -27.64 -5.05
CA GLU A 51 3.18 -27.64 -6.51
C GLU A 51 3.66 -26.32 -7.15
N THR A 52 4.24 -26.43 -8.34
CA THR A 52 4.87 -25.31 -9.04
C THR A 52 3.95 -24.68 -10.08
N LEU A 53 3.66 -23.39 -9.93
CA LEU A 53 2.91 -22.57 -10.87
C LEU A 53 3.88 -21.93 -11.89
N ARG A 54 3.55 -22.10 -13.17
CA ARG A 54 4.32 -21.59 -14.32
C ARG A 54 3.60 -20.41 -14.98
N PRO A 55 4.33 -19.51 -15.66
CA PRO A 55 3.70 -18.41 -16.39
C PRO A 55 2.87 -18.95 -17.57
N VAL A 56 1.58 -18.63 -17.59
CA VAL A 56 0.64 -19.08 -18.64
C VAL A 56 0.26 -17.95 -19.59
N ALA A 57 0.22 -16.71 -19.10
CA ALA A 57 -0.15 -15.56 -19.91
C ALA A 57 0.60 -14.30 -19.47
N ARG A 58 0.99 -13.47 -20.43
CA ARG A 58 1.49 -12.11 -20.21
C ARG A 58 0.51 -11.15 -20.86
N THR A 59 -0.02 -10.21 -20.09
CA THR A 59 -1.03 -9.25 -20.54
C THR A 59 -0.57 -7.84 -20.26
N GLN A 60 -0.61 -6.99 -21.28
CA GLN A 60 -0.33 -5.56 -21.11
C GLN A 60 -1.60 -4.82 -20.70
N VAL A 61 -1.58 -4.24 -19.51
CA VAL A 61 -2.65 -3.38 -19.01
C VAL A 61 -2.22 -1.93 -19.14
N LYS A 62 -2.98 -1.17 -19.94
CA LYS A 62 -2.79 0.27 -20.14
C LYS A 62 -3.71 1.02 -19.18
N SER A 63 -3.14 1.88 -18.35
CA SER A 63 -3.86 2.91 -17.61
C SER A 63 -3.64 4.27 -18.29
N LYS A 64 -4.38 5.29 -17.87
CA LYS A 64 -4.18 6.68 -18.33
C LYS A 64 -2.75 7.20 -18.11
N TYR A 65 -2.03 6.65 -17.12
CA TYR A 65 -0.74 7.18 -16.67
C TYR A 65 0.42 6.18 -16.76
N SER A 66 0.13 4.91 -17.03
CA SER A 66 1.15 3.85 -16.99
C SER A 66 0.78 2.69 -17.91
N LYS A 67 1.80 2.07 -18.51
CA LYS A 67 1.67 0.76 -19.15
C LYS A 67 2.34 -0.25 -18.22
N ARG A 68 1.61 -1.29 -17.82
CA ARG A 68 2.16 -2.36 -16.97
C ARG A 68 1.94 -3.71 -17.62
N GLU A 69 2.96 -4.55 -17.58
CA GLU A 69 2.84 -5.95 -17.94
C GLU A 69 2.47 -6.75 -16.70
N ILE A 70 1.47 -7.62 -16.84
CA ILE A 70 1.01 -8.52 -15.81
C ILE A 70 1.23 -9.95 -16.31
N THR A 71 2.03 -10.72 -15.58
CA THR A 71 2.23 -12.14 -15.81
C THR A 71 1.30 -12.93 -14.92
N THR A 72 0.54 -13.85 -15.52
CA THR A 72 -0.37 -14.76 -14.80
C THR A 72 0.27 -16.15 -14.72
N TYR A 73 0.37 -16.67 -13.50
CA TYR A 73 0.92 -17.96 -13.16
C TYR A 73 -0.21 -18.92 -12.76
N ARG A 74 -0.13 -20.16 -13.25
CA ARG A 74 -1.06 -21.24 -12.90
C ARG A 74 -0.35 -22.58 -12.86
N THR A 75 -0.91 -23.50 -12.10
CA THR A 75 -0.59 -24.92 -12.12
C THR A 75 -1.40 -25.64 -13.20
N GLU A 76 -1.00 -26.87 -13.52
CA GLU A 76 -1.77 -27.75 -14.39
C GLU A 76 -3.15 -28.03 -13.77
N ARG A 77 -4.17 -28.09 -14.63
CA ARG A 77 -5.58 -28.17 -14.17
C ARG A 77 -5.84 -29.45 -13.40
N GLU A 78 -5.25 -30.56 -13.84
CA GLU A 78 -5.37 -31.89 -13.24
C GLU A 78 -4.78 -31.91 -11.82
N THR A 79 -3.57 -31.36 -11.65
CA THR A 79 -2.91 -31.25 -10.35
C THR A 79 -3.73 -30.42 -9.36
N CYS A 80 -4.35 -29.32 -9.83
CA CYS A 80 -5.20 -28.50 -8.98
C CYS A 80 -6.56 -29.16 -8.70
N ALA A 81 -7.10 -29.95 -9.63
CA ALA A 81 -8.36 -30.67 -9.46
C ALA A 81 -8.27 -31.75 -8.37
N CYS A 82 -7.13 -32.45 -8.27
CA CYS A 82 -6.88 -33.50 -7.28
C CYS A 82 -6.28 -32.99 -5.95
N CYS A 83 -6.16 -31.67 -5.75
CA CYS A 83 -5.48 -31.11 -4.59
C CYS A 83 -6.35 -31.18 -3.30
N PRO A 84 -5.81 -31.69 -2.17
CA PRO A 84 -6.56 -31.77 -0.90
C PRO A 84 -6.84 -30.39 -0.28
N LEU A 85 -6.02 -29.40 -0.59
CA LEU A 85 -6.16 -28.02 -0.09
C LEU A 85 -7.03 -27.14 -1.00
N ARG A 86 -7.67 -27.71 -2.02
CA ARG A 86 -8.39 -26.97 -3.08
C ARG A 86 -9.53 -26.12 -2.54
N GLU A 87 -10.32 -26.64 -1.59
CA GLU A 87 -11.45 -25.93 -0.98
C GLU A 87 -11.03 -24.63 -0.29
N LYS A 88 -9.81 -24.61 0.26
CA LYS A 88 -9.19 -23.44 0.89
C LYS A 88 -8.35 -22.61 -0.09
N CYS A 89 -8.19 -23.02 -1.34
CA CYS A 89 -7.26 -22.38 -2.29
C CYS A 89 -7.98 -21.61 -3.40
N THR A 90 -9.01 -22.21 -4.00
CA THR A 90 -9.73 -21.60 -5.13
C THR A 90 -11.21 -21.96 -5.13
N THR A 91 -12.03 -20.99 -5.55
CA THR A 91 -13.43 -21.25 -5.91
C THR A 91 -13.58 -21.70 -7.37
N ASP A 92 -12.55 -21.51 -8.20
CA ASP A 92 -12.57 -21.88 -9.61
C ASP A 92 -12.11 -23.32 -9.82
N ILE A 93 -13.09 -24.21 -9.94
CA ILE A 93 -12.88 -25.67 -10.08
C ILE A 93 -12.25 -26.04 -11.43
N LYS A 94 -12.61 -25.33 -12.50
CA LYS A 94 -12.20 -25.67 -13.87
C LYS A 94 -10.78 -25.23 -14.22
N LEU A 95 -10.33 -24.12 -13.63
CA LEU A 95 -9.10 -23.44 -14.03
C LEU A 95 -8.04 -23.40 -12.92
N GLY A 96 -8.39 -23.75 -11.69
CA GLY A 96 -7.49 -23.70 -10.55
C GLY A 96 -7.23 -22.29 -10.03
N ARG A 97 -6.26 -22.16 -9.11
CA ARG A 97 -5.82 -20.85 -8.59
C ARG A 97 -4.90 -20.16 -9.59
N ALA A 98 -5.16 -18.88 -9.87
CA ALA A 98 -4.29 -18.02 -10.64
C ALA A 98 -3.61 -16.97 -9.76
N ILE A 99 -2.30 -16.79 -9.94
CA ILE A 99 -1.52 -15.73 -9.28
C ILE A 99 -1.05 -14.75 -10.35
N THR A 100 -1.22 -13.46 -10.12
CA THR A 100 -0.73 -12.41 -11.02
C THR A 100 0.47 -11.72 -10.39
N ARG A 101 1.51 -11.46 -11.19
CA ARG A 101 2.70 -10.68 -10.81
C ARG A 101 2.83 -9.54 -11.81
N ASP A 102 2.98 -8.31 -11.32
CA ASP A 102 3.34 -7.16 -12.14
C ASP A 102 4.80 -6.75 -11.88
N GLY A 103 5.34 -5.84 -12.68
CA GLY A 103 6.71 -5.36 -12.54
C GLY A 103 7.02 -4.62 -11.22
N TYR A 104 6.03 -4.38 -10.36
CA TYR A 104 6.21 -3.73 -9.06
C TYR A 104 6.12 -4.71 -7.88
N GLU A 105 5.84 -5.99 -8.13
CA GLU A 105 5.61 -6.96 -7.06
C GLU A 105 6.82 -7.14 -6.16
N GLU A 106 8.03 -7.16 -6.72
CA GLU A 106 9.27 -7.28 -5.95
C GLU A 106 9.45 -6.14 -4.94
N TYR A 107 9.10 -4.90 -5.34
CA TYR A 107 9.14 -3.75 -4.44
C TYR A 107 8.10 -3.88 -3.32
N ARG A 108 6.93 -4.45 -3.61
CA ARG A 108 5.89 -4.71 -2.60
C ARG A 108 6.30 -5.83 -1.64
N GLU A 109 6.94 -6.88 -2.14
CA GLU A 109 7.48 -7.97 -1.32
C GLU A 109 8.55 -7.45 -0.34
N ARG A 110 9.56 -6.71 -0.84
CA ARG A 110 10.56 -6.05 0.02
C ARG A 110 9.94 -5.11 1.04
N MET A 111 8.93 -4.35 0.64
CA MET A 111 8.21 -3.44 1.53
C MET A 111 7.44 -4.20 2.62
N ARG A 112 6.81 -5.31 2.26
CA ARG A 112 6.06 -6.17 3.19
C ARG A 112 7.01 -6.81 4.21
N GLU A 113 8.15 -7.34 3.77
CA GLU A 113 9.20 -7.87 4.65
C GLU A 113 9.67 -6.81 5.64
N LYS A 114 9.98 -5.61 5.14
CA LYS A 114 10.38 -4.48 5.96
C LYS A 114 9.31 -4.10 6.99
N ILE A 115 8.04 -4.01 6.58
CA ILE A 115 6.91 -3.71 7.49
C ILE A 115 6.74 -4.81 8.53
N ASN A 116 6.93 -6.09 8.18
CA ASN A 116 6.70 -7.21 9.09
C ASN A 116 7.73 -7.29 10.23
N THR A 117 8.87 -6.61 10.12
CA THR A 117 9.82 -6.47 11.24
C THR A 117 9.22 -5.69 12.41
N VAL A 118 9.70 -5.94 13.63
CA VAL A 118 9.22 -5.23 14.84
C VAL A 118 9.48 -3.72 14.71
N GLU A 119 10.66 -3.35 14.25
CA GLU A 119 11.06 -1.96 14.02
C GLU A 119 10.22 -1.31 12.91
N GLY A 120 10.02 -2.02 11.79
CA GLY A 120 9.23 -1.56 10.66
C GLY A 120 7.76 -1.32 11.02
N ARG A 121 7.15 -2.18 11.84
CA ARG A 121 5.79 -1.95 12.39
C ARG A 121 5.75 -0.73 13.29
N ALA A 122 6.73 -0.57 14.17
CA ALA A 122 6.78 0.58 15.09
C ALA A 122 6.92 1.90 14.33
N ILE A 123 7.82 1.96 13.34
CA ILE A 123 8.02 3.16 12.49
C ILE A 123 6.78 3.43 11.65
N TYR A 124 6.21 2.41 11.02
CA TYR A 124 5.01 2.58 10.18
C TYR A 124 3.80 3.03 10.99
N GLY A 125 3.61 2.47 12.19
CA GLY A 125 2.55 2.86 13.13
C GLY A 125 2.62 4.34 13.50
N LYS A 126 3.83 4.87 13.74
CA LYS A 126 4.02 6.31 14.01
C LYS A 126 3.56 7.20 12.85
N ARG A 127 3.70 6.76 11.58
CA ARG A 127 3.31 7.58 10.42
C ARG A 127 1.80 7.84 10.36
N LYS A 128 0.98 6.84 10.72
CA LYS A 128 -0.48 7.00 10.79
C LYS A 128 -0.86 8.10 11.79
N CYS A 129 -0.30 8.04 13.00
CA CYS A 129 -0.58 9.01 14.05
C CYS A 129 -0.02 10.42 13.76
N LEU A 130 1.07 10.54 12.99
CA LEU A 130 1.69 11.85 12.73
C LEU A 130 1.05 12.58 11.56
N VAL A 131 0.79 11.87 10.47
CA VAL A 131 0.44 12.49 9.18
C VAL A 131 -1.07 12.64 9.02
N GLU A 132 -1.87 11.67 9.49
CA GLU A 132 -3.33 11.73 9.36
C GLU A 132 -3.95 12.93 10.11
N PRO A 133 -3.54 13.26 11.36
CA PRO A 133 -4.10 14.42 12.05
C PRO A 133 -3.72 15.74 11.40
N VAL A 134 -2.53 15.84 10.81
CA VAL A 134 -2.09 17.05 10.07
C VAL A 134 -2.99 17.27 8.86
N PHE A 135 -3.22 16.24 8.05
CA PHE A 135 -4.13 16.34 6.90
C PHE A 135 -5.58 16.59 7.33
N GLY A 136 -6.05 15.95 8.40
CA GLY A 136 -7.37 16.20 8.97
C GLY A 136 -7.54 17.64 9.43
N GLN A 137 -6.56 18.20 10.12
CA GLN A 137 -6.57 19.61 10.55
C GLN A 137 -6.54 20.56 9.36
N ILE A 138 -5.68 20.32 8.36
CA ILE A 138 -5.62 21.14 7.15
C ILE A 138 -6.97 21.14 6.42
N LYS A 139 -7.60 19.98 6.26
CA LYS A 139 -8.87 19.86 5.53
C LYS A 139 -10.07 20.41 6.32
N THR A 140 -10.22 19.97 7.57
CA THR A 140 -11.42 20.26 8.37
C THR A 140 -11.31 21.59 9.11
N ARG A 141 -10.18 21.88 9.74
CA ARG A 141 -10.00 23.11 10.54
C ARG A 141 -9.59 24.29 9.67
N ASN A 142 -8.68 24.08 8.72
CA ASN A 142 -8.22 25.17 7.85
C ASN A 142 -9.05 25.30 6.57
N GLY A 143 -10.02 24.40 6.34
CA GLY A 143 -10.92 24.44 5.17
C GLY A 143 -10.23 24.14 3.82
N PHE A 144 -8.99 23.66 3.82
CA PHE A 144 -8.22 23.43 2.60
C PHE A 144 -8.54 22.05 2.02
N SER A 145 -9.57 21.98 1.19
CA SER A 145 -10.04 20.74 0.55
C SER A 145 -9.52 20.54 -0.88
N GLN A 146 -9.21 21.63 -1.60
CA GLN A 146 -8.83 21.63 -3.01
C GLN A 146 -7.81 22.74 -3.31
N PHE A 147 -6.95 22.49 -4.30
CA PHE A 147 -6.03 23.50 -4.83
C PHE A 147 -6.78 24.45 -5.75
N LEU A 148 -6.52 25.75 -5.60
CA LEU A 148 -7.09 26.81 -6.43
C LEU A 148 -6.27 27.01 -7.71
N LEU A 149 -4.95 26.78 -7.65
CA LEU A 149 -4.06 26.99 -8.78
C LEU A 149 -3.87 25.72 -9.62
N ARG A 150 -3.59 25.90 -10.91
CA ARG A 150 -3.25 24.82 -11.84
C ARG A 150 -1.78 24.87 -12.23
N GLY A 151 -1.17 23.70 -12.41
CA GLY A 151 0.23 23.54 -12.76
C GLY A 151 1.12 23.23 -11.55
N LEU A 152 2.12 22.36 -11.74
CA LEU A 152 2.91 21.77 -10.65
C LEU A 152 3.63 22.84 -9.80
N GLU A 153 4.17 23.87 -10.42
CA GLU A 153 4.89 24.95 -9.71
C GLU A 153 3.95 25.77 -8.82
N LYS A 154 2.80 26.16 -9.35
CA LYS A 154 1.81 26.96 -8.62
C LYS A 154 1.17 26.16 -7.48
N VAL A 155 0.86 24.88 -7.72
CA VAL A 155 0.37 23.94 -6.69
C VAL A 155 1.40 23.75 -5.58
N LYS A 156 2.69 23.65 -5.93
CA LYS A 156 3.77 23.58 -4.92
C LYS A 156 3.84 24.84 -4.06
N LEU A 157 3.65 26.02 -4.65
CA LEU A 157 3.61 27.28 -3.91
C LEU A 157 2.41 27.33 -2.95
N GLU A 158 1.22 27.01 -3.44
CA GLU A 158 0.00 26.95 -2.64
C GLU A 158 0.15 25.99 -1.45
N TRP A 159 0.72 24.81 -1.68
CA TRP A 159 1.02 23.84 -0.63
C TRP A 159 2.01 24.38 0.41
N LYS A 160 3.05 25.12 0.00
CA LYS A 160 4.01 25.74 0.94
C LYS A 160 3.33 26.77 1.83
N ILE A 161 2.39 27.55 1.30
CA ILE A 161 1.63 28.55 2.08
C ILE A 161 0.76 27.84 3.12
N VAL A 162 0.00 26.82 2.71
CA VAL A 162 -0.85 26.02 3.61
C VAL A 162 -0.02 25.37 4.72
N ALA A 163 1.11 24.75 4.37
CA ALA A 163 2.01 24.14 5.34
C ALA A 163 2.59 25.16 6.33
N THR A 164 2.99 26.34 5.85
CA THR A 164 3.47 27.43 6.69
C THR A 164 2.40 27.87 7.67
N ALA A 165 1.18 28.14 7.20
CA ALA A 165 0.06 28.54 8.05
C ALA A 165 -0.27 27.47 9.11
N HIS A 166 -0.27 26.18 8.72
CA HIS A 166 -0.47 25.08 9.66
C HIS A 166 0.62 25.05 10.74
N ASN A 167 1.89 25.19 10.37
CA ASN A 167 3.00 25.20 11.30
C ASN A 167 2.93 26.38 12.28
N LEU A 168 2.57 27.58 11.80
CA LEU A 168 2.38 28.75 12.65
C LEU A 168 1.27 28.53 13.70
N LEU A 169 0.13 27.95 13.29
CA LEU A 169 -0.96 27.60 14.21
C LEU A 169 -0.52 26.58 15.28
N LYS A 170 0.36 25.64 14.92
CA LYS A 170 0.92 24.65 15.86
C LYS A 170 1.87 25.30 16.87
N ILE A 171 2.74 26.21 16.41
CA ILE A 171 3.64 26.97 17.27
C ILE A 171 2.84 27.84 18.24
N MET A 172 1.87 28.60 17.75
CA MET A 172 1.01 29.46 18.58
C MET A 172 0.25 28.64 19.64
N ALA A 173 -0.30 27.48 19.26
CA ALA A 173 -0.96 26.59 20.21
C ALA A 173 0.00 26.02 21.26
N ALA A 174 1.26 25.76 20.91
CA ALA A 174 2.27 25.29 21.85
C ALA A 174 2.67 26.39 22.86
N ILE A 175 2.84 27.63 22.38
CA ILE A 175 3.12 28.81 23.22
C ILE A 175 1.98 29.02 24.22
N MET A 176 0.72 29.09 23.74
CA MET A 176 -0.45 29.31 24.61
C MET A 176 -0.65 28.18 25.63
N ARG A 177 -0.32 26.93 25.30
CA ARG A 177 -0.36 25.82 26.28
C ARG A 177 0.70 25.97 27.35
N LYS A 178 1.92 26.39 26.98
CA LYS A 178 3.02 26.62 27.93
C LYS A 178 2.65 27.71 28.93
N GLU A 179 2.05 28.81 28.45
CA GLU A 179 1.55 29.90 29.30
C GLU A 179 0.44 29.43 30.27
N ARG A 180 -0.48 28.57 29.81
CA ARG A 180 -1.52 27.97 30.68
C ARG A 180 -1.02 26.94 31.68
N MET A 181 0.16 26.36 31.49
CA MET A 181 0.78 25.42 32.44
C MET A 181 1.72 26.11 33.44
N LEU A 182 2.04 27.39 33.23
CA LEU A 182 2.86 28.23 34.13
C LEU A 182 2.09 29.17 35.09
N PRO A 183 0.79 29.02 35.42
CA PRO A 183 0.10 30.00 36.27
C PRO A 183 0.39 29.82 37.78
N ALA A 184 1.45 29.10 38.18
CA ALA A 184 1.77 28.81 39.59
C ALA A 184 3.21 29.19 39.99
N LEU A 185 3.83 30.17 39.34
CA LEU A 185 5.11 30.77 39.75
C LEU A 185 5.12 32.29 39.51
N ARG A 186 4.11 32.98 40.04
CA ARG A 186 4.13 34.43 40.31
C ARG A 186 3.46 34.69 41.64
#